data_AF-A0A8G2BKN9-F1
#
_entry.id   AF-A0A8G2BKN9-F1
#
_cell.length_a   1.000
_cell.length_b   1.000
_cell.length_c   1.000
_cell.angle_alpha   90.00
_cell.angle_beta   90.00
_cell.angle_gamma   90.00
#
_symmetry.space_group_name_H-M   'P 1'
#
loop_
_entity.id
_entity.type
_entity.pdbx_description
1 polymer ?
#
loop_
_entity_poly.entity_id
_entity_poly.type
_entity_poly.pdbx_seq_one_letter_code
_entity_poly.pdbx_strand_id
1 'polypeptide(L)'
;MKSGVDDNGAAARALSEIAAADGELQDAFDRVLEAAEQLMDTGESAGGAVGDAIAAATGSIFEASAMRDILGQRLSAIREAVTLLDTSTASALETKRDKAREIEEKREDGSASESGLLNGPQLPGAATSQAEVDALFDNLD
;
A
#
# COMPACT_ATOMS: atom_id res chain seq x y z
N MET A 1 -1.71 21.58 19.26
CA MET A 1 -2.19 21.32 17.88
C MET A 1 -1.47 20.09 17.35
N LYS A 2 -2.25 19.07 16.97
CA LYS A 2 -1.74 17.76 16.52
C LYS A 2 -0.91 17.96 15.26
N SER A 3 0.32 17.44 15.29
CA SER A 3 1.12 17.13 14.11
C SER A 3 0.31 16.16 13.26
N GLY A 4 -0.33 16.68 12.22
CA GLY A 4 -0.72 15.89 11.07
C GLY A 4 0.57 15.54 10.36
N VAL A 5 0.98 14.29 10.45
CA VAL A 5 1.99 13.75 9.54
C VAL A 5 1.38 13.85 8.15
N ASP A 6 2.06 14.55 7.24
CA ASP A 6 1.71 14.62 5.83
C ASP A 6 1.88 13.24 5.19
N ASP A 7 0.96 12.31 5.45
CA ASP A 7 0.94 10.95 4.87
C ASP A 7 0.96 11.01 3.33
N ASN A 8 0.36 12.06 2.76
CA ASN A 8 0.30 12.29 1.31
C ASN A 8 1.70 12.54 0.67
N GLY A 9 2.70 12.92 1.47
CA GLY A 9 4.08 13.10 1.01
C GLY A 9 4.93 11.84 1.17
N ALA A 10 4.58 10.93 2.08
CA ALA A 10 5.38 9.77 2.40
C ALA A 10 5.40 8.74 1.26
N ALA A 11 4.23 8.44 0.68
CA ALA A 11 4.13 7.55 -0.47
C ALA A 11 4.84 8.12 -1.71
N ALA A 12 4.64 9.39 -2.02
CA ALA A 12 5.32 10.06 -3.13
C ALA A 12 6.85 10.03 -2.98
N ARG A 13 7.37 10.28 -1.78
CA ARG A 13 8.81 10.14 -1.49
C ARG A 13 9.27 8.70 -1.67
N ALA A 14 8.55 7.72 -1.11
CA ALA A 14 8.92 6.31 -1.25
C ALA A 14 8.97 5.85 -2.71
N LEU A 15 8.00 6.27 -3.53
CA LEU A 15 7.99 6.00 -4.98
C LEU A 15 9.17 6.64 -5.70
N SER A 16 9.55 7.87 -5.31
CA SER A 16 10.72 8.55 -5.85
C SER A 16 12.02 7.85 -5.48
N GLU A 17 12.17 7.41 -4.22
CA GLU A 17 13.33 6.67 -3.75
C GLU A 17 13.46 5.30 -4.44
N ILE A 18 12.34 4.58 -4.64
CA ILE A 18 12.34 3.32 -5.40
C ILE A 18 12.81 3.55 -6.84
N ALA A 19 12.33 4.61 -7.50
CA ALA A 19 12.73 4.92 -8.86
C ALA A 19 14.20 5.33 -8.97
N ALA A 20 14.70 6.12 -8.01
CA ALA A 20 16.11 6.49 -7.95
C ALA A 20 17.01 5.26 -7.73
N ALA A 21 16.63 4.39 -6.78
CA ALA A 21 17.37 3.16 -6.51
C ALA A 21 17.39 2.19 -7.70
N ASP A 22 16.28 2.05 -8.45
CA ASP A 22 16.24 1.25 -9.68
C ASP A 22 17.20 1.80 -10.73
N GLY A 23 17.21 3.11 -10.95
CA GLY A 23 18.12 3.77 -11.88
C GLY A 23 19.59 3.60 -11.48
N GLU A 24 19.93 3.89 -10.22
CA GLU A 24 21.29 3.71 -9.70
C GLU A 24 21.77 2.25 -9.81
N LEU A 25 20.88 1.30 -9.59
CA LEU A 25 21.17 -0.12 -9.73
C LEU A 25 21.43 -0.51 -11.19
N GLN A 26 20.63 -0.02 -12.13
CA GLN A 26 20.83 -0.24 -13.56
C GLN A 26 22.18 0.31 -14.04
N ASP A 27 22.49 1.56 -13.66
CA ASP A 27 23.77 2.19 -13.96
C ASP A 27 24.96 1.41 -13.37
N ALA A 28 24.81 0.90 -12.15
CA ALA A 28 25.85 0.08 -11.51
C ALA A 28 26.07 -1.23 -12.27
N PHE A 29 25.01 -1.89 -12.73
CA PHE A 29 25.14 -3.10 -13.53
C PHE A 29 25.83 -2.84 -14.88
N ASP A 30 25.48 -1.76 -15.57
CA ASP A 30 26.12 -1.42 -16.85
C ASP A 30 27.62 -1.20 -16.68
N ARG A 31 28.04 -0.52 -15.59
CA ARG A 31 29.47 -0.35 -15.26
C ARG A 31 30.18 -1.67 -14.96
N VAL A 32 29.50 -2.60 -14.28
CA VAL A 32 30.05 -3.94 -13.99
C VAL A 32 30.24 -4.74 -15.27
N LEU A 33 29.27 -4.67 -16.19
CA LEU A 33 29.35 -5.34 -17.49
C LEU A 33 30.47 -4.75 -18.35
N GLU A 34 30.60 -3.42 -18.42
CA GLU A 34 31.69 -2.76 -19.12
C GLU A 34 33.06 -3.14 -18.53
N ALA A 35 33.18 -3.21 -17.20
CA ALA A 35 34.40 -3.67 -16.55
C ALA A 35 34.71 -5.15 -16.89
N ALA A 36 33.69 -6.01 -17.00
CA ALA A 36 33.85 -7.40 -17.42
C ALA A 36 34.32 -7.50 -18.88
N GLU A 37 33.85 -6.62 -19.76
CA GLU A 37 34.33 -6.52 -21.15
C GLU A 37 35.81 -6.12 -21.21
N GLN A 38 36.21 -5.08 -20.45
CA GLN A 38 37.62 -4.67 -20.37
C GLN A 38 38.53 -5.77 -19.80
N LEU A 39 38.01 -6.57 -18.86
CA LEU A 39 38.71 -7.74 -18.34
C LEU A 39 38.90 -8.82 -19.42
N MET A 40 37.95 -9.02 -20.33
CA MET A 40 38.12 -9.95 -21.45
C MET A 40 39.27 -9.53 -22.37
N ASP A 41 39.34 -8.24 -22.74
CA ASP A 41 40.44 -7.72 -23.58
C ASP A 41 41.81 -7.91 -22.89
N THR A 42 41.83 -7.71 -21.57
CA THR A 42 43.02 -7.94 -20.73
C THR A 42 43.39 -9.42 -20.71
N GLY A 43 42.41 -10.30 -20.59
CA GLY A 43 42.59 -11.75 -20.62
C GLY A 43 43.14 -12.24 -21.95
N GLU A 44 42.60 -11.74 -23.07
CA GLU A 44 43.09 -12.05 -24.41
C GLU A 44 44.55 -11.61 -24.59
N SER A 45 44.88 -10.40 -24.13
CA SER A 45 46.24 -9.87 -24.17
C SER A 45 47.22 -10.66 -23.30
N ALA A 46 46.77 -11.18 -22.15
CA ALA A 46 47.58 -12.00 -21.26
C ALA A 46 47.84 -13.40 -21.83
N GLY A 47 46.82 -14.00 -22.45
CA GLY A 47 46.86 -15.33 -23.04
C GLY A 47 47.16 -16.46 -22.04
N GLY A 48 47.22 -17.69 -22.58
CA GLY A 48 47.50 -18.90 -21.81
C GLY A 48 46.57 -19.09 -20.61
N ALA A 49 47.07 -19.74 -19.56
CA ALA A 49 46.26 -20.09 -18.39
C ALA A 49 45.69 -18.88 -17.63
N VAL A 50 46.35 -17.72 -17.70
CA VAL A 50 45.86 -16.48 -17.06
C VAL A 50 44.70 -15.90 -17.85
N GLY A 51 44.82 -15.84 -19.18
CA GLY A 51 43.72 -15.43 -20.06
C GLY A 51 42.49 -16.32 -19.91
N ASP A 52 42.69 -17.64 -19.89
CA ASP A 52 41.60 -18.62 -19.69
C ASP A 52 40.89 -18.43 -18.34
N ALA A 53 41.64 -18.17 -17.27
CA ALA A 53 41.08 -17.92 -15.95
C ALA A 53 40.25 -16.63 -15.90
N ILE A 54 40.73 -15.57 -16.57
CA ILE A 54 40.00 -14.31 -16.68
C ILE A 54 38.72 -14.49 -17.49
N ALA A 55 38.78 -15.17 -18.63
CA ALA A 55 37.62 -15.44 -19.48
C ALA A 55 36.53 -16.26 -18.74
N ALA A 56 36.93 -17.26 -17.94
CA ALA A 56 35.99 -18.03 -17.12
C ALA A 56 35.32 -17.17 -16.03
N ALA A 57 36.10 -16.27 -15.40
CA ALA A 57 35.59 -15.37 -14.38
C ALA A 57 34.63 -14.33 -14.96
N THR A 58 34.95 -13.70 -16.09
CA THR A 58 34.06 -12.74 -16.76
C THR A 58 32.79 -13.41 -17.28
N GLY A 59 32.88 -14.64 -17.79
CA GLY A 59 31.70 -15.46 -18.13
C GLY A 59 30.73 -15.63 -16.96
N SER A 60 31.27 -15.89 -15.77
CA SER A 60 30.45 -15.99 -14.54
C SER A 60 29.79 -14.65 -14.16
N ILE A 61 30.45 -13.51 -14.42
CA ILE A 61 29.88 -12.17 -14.19
C ILE A 61 28.71 -11.91 -15.14
N PHE A 62 28.83 -12.26 -16.42
CA PHE A 62 27.74 -12.11 -17.40
C PHE A 62 26.52 -12.94 -17.03
N GLU A 63 26.73 -14.20 -16.64
CA GLU A 63 25.63 -15.07 -16.18
C GLU A 63 24.95 -14.55 -14.92
N ALA A 64 25.73 -14.10 -13.92
CA ALA A 64 25.17 -13.54 -12.70
C ALA A 64 24.36 -12.26 -12.95
N SER A 65 24.81 -11.44 -13.90
CA SER A 65 24.14 -10.20 -14.29
C SER A 65 22.79 -10.42 -15.00
N ALA A 66 22.52 -11.64 -15.49
CA ALA A 66 21.24 -11.98 -16.11
C ALA A 66 20.03 -11.87 -15.14
N MET A 67 20.26 -11.85 -13.82
CA MET A 67 19.21 -11.62 -12.82
C MET A 67 18.69 -10.18 -12.77
N ARG A 68 19.31 -9.22 -13.46
CA ARG A 68 18.92 -7.79 -13.46
C ARG A 68 17.47 -7.57 -13.87
N ASP A 69 16.99 -8.24 -14.92
CA ASP A 69 15.62 -8.06 -15.42
C ASP A 69 14.57 -8.44 -14.36
N ILE A 70 14.82 -9.55 -13.65
CA ILE A 70 13.95 -10.02 -12.57
C ILE A 70 13.94 -9.00 -11.42
N LEU A 71 15.07 -8.36 -11.12
CA LEU A 71 15.13 -7.31 -10.09
C LEU A 71 14.32 -6.08 -10.48
N GLY A 72 14.40 -5.62 -11.73
CA GLY A 72 13.58 -4.51 -12.24
C GLY A 72 12.09 -4.82 -12.15
N GLN A 73 11.67 -6.02 -12.55
CA GLN A 73 10.28 -6.47 -12.40
C GLN A 73 9.80 -6.45 -10.94
N ARG A 74 10.65 -6.90 -10.01
CA ARG A 74 10.32 -6.89 -8.57
C ARG A 74 10.21 -5.47 -8.01
N LEU A 75 11.08 -4.55 -8.42
CA LEU A 75 10.99 -3.13 -8.03
C LEU A 75 9.71 -2.49 -8.59
N SER A 76 9.31 -2.80 -9.82
CA SER A 76 8.05 -2.34 -10.40
C SER A 76 6.84 -2.85 -9.60
N ALA A 77 6.83 -4.13 -9.23
CA ALA A 77 5.75 -4.70 -8.42
C ALA A 77 5.65 -4.03 -7.03
N ILE A 78 6.80 -3.70 -6.42
CA ILE A 78 6.83 -2.96 -5.14
C ILE A 78 6.26 -1.54 -5.33
N ARG A 79 6.63 -0.85 -6.41
CA ARG A 79 6.12 0.48 -6.74
C ARG A 79 4.60 0.47 -6.90
N GLU A 80 4.06 -0.52 -7.61
CA GLU A 80 2.62 -0.71 -7.78
C GLU A 80 1.91 -0.95 -6.45
N ALA A 81 2.47 -1.81 -5.59
CA ALA A 81 1.91 -2.08 -4.27
C ALA A 81 1.85 -0.82 -3.40
N VAL A 82 2.91 0.02 -3.40
CA VAL A 82 2.92 1.30 -2.66
C VAL A 82 1.85 2.25 -3.20
N THR A 83 1.68 2.31 -4.52
CA THR A 83 0.65 3.15 -5.16
C THR A 83 -0.77 2.70 -4.79
N LEU A 84 -1.01 1.39 -4.74
CA LEU A 84 -2.30 0.83 -4.33
C LEU A 84 -2.60 1.13 -2.86
N LEU A 85 -1.60 1.06 -1.99
CA LEU A 85 -1.77 1.40 -0.58
C LEU A 85 -2.13 2.88 -0.40
N ASP A 86 -1.45 3.78 -1.12
CA ASP A 86 -1.70 5.23 -1.06
C ASP A 86 -3.11 5.61 -1.57
N THR A 87 -3.55 5.00 -2.68
CA THR A 87 -4.91 5.21 -3.19
C THR A 87 -5.98 4.66 -2.25
N SER A 88 -5.73 3.50 -1.63
CA SER A 88 -6.67 2.92 -0.65
C SER A 88 -6.79 3.76 0.62
N THR A 89 -5.71 4.35 1.13
CA THR A 89 -5.75 5.23 2.31
C THR A 89 -6.47 6.53 1.98
N ALA A 90 -6.23 7.13 0.81
CA ALA A 90 -6.94 8.31 0.33
C ALA A 90 -8.46 8.06 0.26
N SER A 91 -8.89 6.97 -0.37
CA SER A 91 -10.32 6.60 -0.49
C SER A 91 -10.99 6.37 0.87
N ALA A 92 -10.29 5.72 1.81
CA ALA A 92 -10.81 5.51 3.17
C ALA A 92 -10.97 6.83 3.95
N LEU A 93 -10.07 7.80 3.74
CA LEU A 93 -10.18 9.13 4.35
C LEU A 93 -11.34 9.94 3.78
N GLU A 94 -11.57 9.88 2.46
CA GLU A 94 -12.74 10.52 1.82
C GLU A 94 -14.05 9.94 2.37
N THR A 95 -14.18 8.62 2.42
CA THR A 95 -15.37 7.95 2.97
C THR A 95 -15.65 8.37 4.42
N LYS A 96 -14.60 8.54 5.24
CA LYS A 96 -14.77 9.02 6.63
C LYS A 96 -15.21 10.48 6.69
N ARG A 97 -14.71 11.34 5.78
CA ARG A 97 -15.11 12.75 5.69
C ARG A 97 -16.58 12.88 5.27
N ASP A 98 -17.02 12.08 4.30
CA ASP A 98 -18.41 12.09 3.83
C ASP A 98 -19.37 11.65 4.94
N LYS A 99 -19.03 10.57 5.66
CA LYS A 99 -19.80 10.13 6.84
C LYS A 99 -19.83 11.18 7.95
N ALA A 100 -18.72 11.89 8.17
CA ALA A 100 -18.69 12.97 9.16
C ALA A 100 -19.62 14.13 8.77
N ARG A 101 -19.63 14.52 7.48
CA ARG A 101 -20.54 15.53 6.94
C ARG A 101 -22.01 15.11 7.06
N GLU A 102 -22.33 13.85 6.74
CA GLU A 102 -23.71 13.33 6.88
C GLU A 102 -24.21 13.36 8.33
N ILE A 103 -23.32 13.05 9.30
CA ILE A 103 -23.64 13.14 10.74
C ILE A 103 -23.87 14.60 11.16
N GLU A 104 -23.10 15.54 10.62
CA GLU A 104 -23.21 16.96 10.93
C GLU A 104 -24.49 17.57 10.34
N GLU A 105 -24.82 17.26 9.08
CA GLU A 105 -26.08 17.66 8.44
C GLU A 105 -27.31 17.10 9.17
N LYS A 106 -27.27 15.83 9.61
CA LYS A 106 -28.35 15.23 10.45
C LYS A 106 -28.50 15.89 11.83
N ARG A 107 -27.45 16.51 12.37
CA ARG A 107 -27.53 17.27 13.62
C ARG A 107 -28.11 18.67 13.40
N GLU A 108 -27.82 19.30 12.27
CA GLU A 108 -28.34 20.63 11.93
C GLU A 108 -29.82 20.59 11.49
N ASP A 109 -30.29 19.50 10.87
CA ASP A 109 -31.68 19.33 10.41
C ASP A 109 -32.69 18.95 11.54
N GLY A 110 -32.26 19.00 12.80
CA GLY A 110 -33.15 19.02 13.98
C GLY A 110 -34.08 17.81 14.19
N SER A 111 -33.99 16.73 13.40
CA SER A 111 -34.99 15.64 13.43
C SER A 111 -34.74 14.56 14.49
N ALA A 112 -33.61 14.59 15.20
CA ALA A 112 -33.39 13.76 16.37
C ALA A 112 -33.64 14.59 17.64
N SER A 113 -34.91 14.71 18.04
CA SER A 113 -35.20 15.10 19.42
C SER A 113 -34.47 14.13 20.35
N GLU A 114 -33.52 14.62 21.16
CA GLU A 114 -32.83 13.84 22.20
C GLU A 114 -33.82 13.06 23.09
N SER A 115 -35.06 13.54 23.18
CA SER A 115 -36.17 12.90 23.89
C SER A 115 -36.51 11.50 23.36
N GLY A 116 -36.32 11.22 22.06
CA GLY A 116 -36.62 9.91 21.45
C GLY A 116 -35.57 8.83 21.74
N LEU A 117 -34.36 9.24 22.17
CA LEU A 117 -33.24 8.33 22.49
C LEU A 117 -33.14 8.04 24.00
N LEU A 118 -33.88 8.78 24.84
CA LEU A 118 -33.93 8.63 26.30
C LEU A 118 -35.08 7.73 26.77
N ASN A 119 -35.34 6.63 26.08
CA ASN A 119 -36.25 5.60 26.59
C ASN A 119 -35.52 4.77 27.66
N GLY A 120 -35.49 5.27 28.89
CA GLY A 120 -35.01 4.54 30.06
C GLY A 120 -35.84 3.27 30.33
N PRO A 121 -35.41 2.40 31.26
CA PRO A 121 -36.19 1.22 31.65
C PRO A 121 -37.63 1.63 32.01
N GLN A 122 -38.62 0.89 31.49
CA GLN A 122 -40.04 1.19 31.72
C GLN A 122 -40.34 1.28 33.23
N LEU A 123 -41.20 2.23 33.59
CA LEU A 123 -41.69 2.38 34.96
C LEU A 123 -42.36 1.07 35.43
N PRO A 124 -42.18 0.64 36.69
CA PRO A 124 -42.87 -0.51 37.23
C PRO A 124 -44.39 -0.33 37.08
N GLY A 125 -45.04 -1.26 36.37
CA GLY A 125 -46.48 -1.21 36.07
C GLY A 125 -46.86 -0.55 34.74
N ALA A 126 -45.91 0.01 33.99
CA ALA A 126 -46.09 0.46 32.61
C ALA A 126 -45.72 -0.62 31.57
N ALA A 127 -45.50 -1.86 32.03
CA ALA A 127 -45.26 -3.00 31.15
C ALA A 127 -46.54 -3.31 30.37
N THR A 128 -46.40 -3.44 29.05
CA THR A 128 -47.46 -3.93 28.18
C THR A 128 -48.01 -5.23 28.74
N SER A 129 -49.32 -5.32 28.90
CA SER A 129 -49.95 -6.50 29.47
C SER A 129 -49.86 -7.68 28.51
N GLN A 130 -49.82 -8.91 29.03
CA GLN A 130 -49.75 -10.10 28.18
C GLN A 130 -50.93 -10.18 27.20
N ALA A 131 -52.12 -9.70 27.60
CA ALA A 131 -53.28 -9.64 26.73
C ALA A 131 -53.10 -8.69 25.52
N GLU A 132 -52.38 -7.57 25.71
CA GLU A 132 -52.04 -6.65 24.61
C GLU A 132 -50.95 -7.23 23.71
N VAL A 133 -50.02 -7.99 24.27
CA VAL A 133 -49.01 -8.74 23.51
C VAL A 133 -49.71 -9.78 22.64
N ASP A 134 -50.59 -10.59 23.22
CA ASP A 134 -51.31 -11.66 22.51
C ASP A 134 -52.19 -11.09 21.38
N ALA A 135 -52.87 -9.96 21.61
CA ALA A 135 -53.65 -9.27 20.59
C ALA A 135 -52.82 -8.74 19.40
N LEU A 136 -51.54 -8.41 19.61
CA LEU A 136 -50.63 -8.03 18.53
C LEU A 136 -50.24 -9.24 17.68
N PHE A 137 -50.05 -10.40 18.29
CA PHE A 137 -49.65 -11.63 17.58
C PHE A 137 -50.83 -12.37 16.93
N ASP A 138 -52.05 -12.20 17.42
CA ASP A 138 -53.27 -12.72 16.79
C ASP A 138 -53.56 -12.10 15.40
N ASN A 139 -52.91 -10.99 15.05
CA ASN A 139 -53.01 -10.34 13.74
C ASN A 139 -51.82 -10.67 12.80
N LEU A 140 -50.89 -11.54 13.22
CA LEU A 140 -49.83 -12.09 12.36
C LEU A 140 -50.26 -13.49 11.90
N ASP A 141 -51.04 -13.57 10.83
CA ASP A 141 -51.14 -14.77 9.99
C ASP A 141 -49.90 -14.92 9.10
#